data_AF-A0A8S4MN82-F1
#
_entry.id   AF-A0A8S4MN82-F1
#
_cell.length_a   1.000
_cell.length_b   1.000
_cell.length_c   1.000
_cell.angle_alpha   90.00
_cell.angle_beta   90.00
_cell.angle_gamma   90.00
#
_symmetry.space_group_name_H-M   'P 1'
#
loop_
_entity.id
_entity.type
_entity.pdbx_description
1 polymer ?
#
loop_
_entity_poly.entity_id
_entity_poly.type
_entity_poly.pdbx_seq_one_letter_code
_entity_poly.pdbx_strand_id
1 'polypeptide(L)'
;MGEFYSRVQLPRESLQQYALALQELLKRADRRRGQPLVDQDNILRDRFLDGIRDEWLCRQLRREVIRAPAANPRTFREVKEEAFHLSGEWGASSRQVQARQMGMGGEPNVTDELSRLRRDTETSLESIRREIARLRPSNSSSPRYNRPERGSMGRGGPRPAFKWDPEGRPICWKCEEVGHEGYRCPNNDRSARPASAVNPN
;
A
#
# COMPACT_ATOMS: atom_id res chain seq x y z
N MET A 1 -21.96 -30.75 -15.21
CA MET A 1 -20.52 -30.47 -14.97
C MET A 1 -19.84 -29.87 -16.20
N GLY A 2 -20.06 -30.36 -17.43
CA GLY A 2 -19.42 -29.78 -18.64
C GLY A 2 -19.59 -28.27 -18.82
N GLU A 3 -20.79 -27.74 -18.60
CA GLU A 3 -21.11 -26.30 -18.73
C GLU A 3 -20.29 -25.40 -17.77
N PHE A 4 -19.86 -25.93 -16.63
CA PHE A 4 -19.04 -25.18 -15.66
C PHE A 4 -17.58 -25.09 -16.15
N TYR A 5 -17.01 -26.21 -16.62
CA TYR A 5 -15.63 -26.26 -17.10
C TYR A 5 -15.43 -25.64 -18.48
N SER A 6 -16.50 -25.39 -19.25
CA SER A 6 -16.41 -24.67 -20.52
C SER A 6 -16.65 -23.16 -20.38
N ARG A 7 -17.05 -22.67 -19.20
CA ARG A 7 -17.47 -21.28 -19.00
C ARG A 7 -16.30 -20.29 -18.93
N VAL A 8 -16.14 -19.45 -19.94
CA VAL A 8 -15.14 -18.37 -20.01
C VAL A 8 -15.82 -17.00 -20.03
N GLN A 9 -15.14 -15.93 -19.57
CA GLN A 9 -15.67 -14.57 -19.55
C GLN A 9 -16.02 -14.09 -20.96
N LEU A 10 -17.23 -13.58 -21.17
CA LEU A 10 -17.68 -13.09 -22.46
C LEU A 10 -17.10 -11.69 -22.78
N PRO A 11 -17.01 -11.27 -24.06
CA PRO A 11 -16.39 -10.00 -24.44
C PRO A 11 -16.99 -8.72 -23.83
N ARG A 12 -18.26 -8.75 -23.43
CA ARG A 12 -18.98 -7.62 -22.81
C ARG A 12 -19.40 -7.89 -21.37
N GLU A 13 -18.94 -9.00 -20.82
CA GLU A 13 -19.30 -9.42 -19.47
C GLU A 13 -18.30 -8.85 -18.46
N SER A 14 -18.82 -8.22 -17.41
CA SER A 14 -18.00 -7.75 -16.30
C SER A 14 -17.46 -8.93 -15.50
N LEU A 15 -16.37 -8.71 -14.77
CA LEU A 15 -15.81 -9.78 -13.92
C LEU A 15 -16.81 -10.19 -12.83
N GLN A 16 -17.61 -9.25 -12.35
CA GLN A 16 -18.68 -9.52 -11.39
C GLN A 16 -19.75 -10.46 -11.96
N GLN A 17 -20.24 -10.19 -13.17
CA GLN A 17 -21.23 -11.03 -13.85
C GLN A 17 -20.67 -12.42 -14.12
N TYR A 18 -19.42 -12.49 -14.58
CA TYR A 18 -18.73 -13.75 -14.83
C TYR A 18 -18.58 -14.59 -13.56
N ALA A 19 -18.10 -13.98 -12.46
CA ALA A 19 -17.94 -14.64 -11.17
C ALA A 19 -19.28 -15.18 -10.63
N LEU A 20 -20.35 -14.40 -10.73
CA LEU A 20 -21.68 -14.81 -10.30
C LEU A 20 -22.21 -15.98 -11.14
N ALA A 21 -22.10 -15.89 -12.47
CA ALA A 21 -22.53 -16.95 -13.37
C ALA A 21 -21.79 -18.26 -13.08
N LEU A 22 -20.48 -18.18 -12.79
CA LEU A 22 -19.68 -19.35 -12.45
C LEU A 22 -20.11 -19.99 -11.12
N GLN A 23 -20.39 -19.17 -10.09
CA GLN A 23 -20.94 -19.63 -8.81
C GLN A 23 -22.30 -20.31 -8.98
N GLU A 24 -23.19 -19.76 -9.81
CA GLU A 24 -24.48 -20.37 -10.07
C GLU A 24 -24.36 -21.72 -10.79
N LEU A 25 -23.46 -21.82 -11.76
CA LEU A 25 -23.20 -23.07 -12.47
C LEU A 25 -22.70 -24.16 -11.53
N LEU A 26 -21.80 -23.82 -10.60
CA LEU A 26 -21.32 -24.76 -9.58
C LEU A 26 -22.46 -25.21 -8.66
N LYS A 27 -23.24 -24.25 -8.12
CA LYS A 27 -24.41 -24.56 -7.27
C LYS A 27 -25.43 -25.44 -7.99
N ARG A 28 -25.69 -25.20 -9.27
CA ARG A 28 -26.59 -26.04 -10.08
C ARG A 28 -25.99 -27.43 -10.31
N ALA A 29 -24.68 -27.55 -10.45
CA ALA A 29 -24.01 -28.83 -10.59
C ALA A 29 -24.05 -29.64 -9.29
N ASP A 30 -23.83 -29.02 -8.14
CA ASP A 30 -23.94 -29.67 -6.83
C ASP A 30 -25.35 -30.19 -6.58
N ARG A 31 -26.38 -29.36 -6.86
CA ARG A 31 -27.79 -29.77 -6.74
C ARG A 31 -28.13 -30.97 -7.62
N ARG A 32 -27.61 -31.00 -8.85
CA ARG A 32 -27.81 -32.14 -9.77
C ARG A 32 -27.08 -33.40 -9.30
N ARG A 33 -25.92 -33.26 -8.64
CA ARG A 33 -25.11 -34.36 -8.14
C ARG A 33 -25.65 -34.93 -6.81
N GLY A 34 -26.38 -34.14 -6.04
CA GLY A 34 -26.93 -34.55 -4.74
C GLY A 34 -25.88 -34.67 -3.62
N GLN A 35 -24.61 -34.38 -3.91
CA GLN A 35 -23.52 -34.40 -2.92
C GLN A 35 -22.56 -33.23 -3.18
N PRO A 36 -22.21 -32.44 -2.13
CA PRO A 36 -21.23 -31.36 -2.24
C PRO A 36 -19.89 -31.89 -2.76
N LEU A 37 -19.27 -31.16 -3.67
CA LEU A 37 -17.89 -31.42 -4.06
C LEU A 37 -16.95 -31.14 -2.87
N VAL A 38 -15.90 -31.94 -2.75
CA VAL A 38 -14.77 -31.63 -1.88
C VAL A 38 -13.98 -30.52 -2.57
N ASP A 39 -13.48 -29.54 -1.82
CA ASP A 39 -12.70 -28.40 -2.34
C ASP A 39 -13.42 -27.52 -3.38
N GLN A 40 -14.72 -27.29 -3.21
CA GLN A 40 -15.51 -26.39 -4.06
C GLN A 40 -14.86 -25.03 -4.27
N ASP A 41 -14.27 -24.48 -3.22
CA ASP A 41 -13.63 -23.17 -3.25
C ASP A 41 -12.39 -23.16 -4.16
N ASN A 42 -11.54 -24.19 -4.09
CA ASN A 42 -10.37 -24.33 -4.95
C ASN A 42 -10.80 -24.54 -6.41
N ILE A 43 -11.77 -25.42 -6.66
CA ILE A 43 -12.30 -25.68 -8.01
C ILE A 43 -12.87 -24.39 -8.61
N LEU A 44 -13.62 -23.61 -7.83
CA LEU A 44 -14.21 -22.36 -8.26
C LEU A 44 -13.15 -21.29 -8.53
N ARG A 45 -12.14 -21.18 -7.65
CA ARG A 45 -10.98 -20.28 -7.80
C ARG A 45 -10.21 -20.58 -9.06
N ASP A 46 -9.79 -21.82 -9.25
CA ASP A 46 -8.93 -22.21 -10.35
C ASP A 46 -9.71 -22.04 -11.67
N ARG A 47 -11.00 -22.42 -11.68
CA ARG A 47 -11.85 -22.22 -12.85
C ARG A 47 -12.09 -20.74 -13.18
N PHE A 48 -12.26 -19.90 -12.17
CA PHE A 48 -12.41 -18.45 -12.35
C PHE A 48 -11.15 -17.87 -13.00
N LEU A 49 -9.97 -18.23 -12.50
CA LEU A 49 -8.69 -17.78 -13.07
C LEU A 49 -8.49 -18.23 -14.52
N ASP A 50 -8.86 -19.47 -14.85
CA ASP A 50 -8.76 -20.01 -16.21
C ASP A 50 -9.66 -19.30 -17.21
N GLY A 51 -10.80 -18.77 -16.77
CA GLY A 51 -11.78 -18.16 -17.67
C GLY A 51 -11.77 -16.63 -17.71
N ILE A 52 -10.87 -15.96 -16.97
CA ILE A 52 -10.65 -14.51 -17.12
C ILE A 52 -10.05 -14.23 -18.50
N ARG A 53 -10.64 -13.25 -19.20
CA ARG A 53 -10.20 -12.84 -20.54
C ARG A 53 -8.93 -12.00 -20.52
N ASP A 54 -8.77 -11.16 -19.49
CA ASP A 54 -7.59 -10.32 -19.32
C ASP A 54 -6.40 -11.17 -18.85
N GLU A 55 -5.44 -11.43 -19.74
CA GLU A 55 -4.28 -12.24 -19.43
C GLU A 55 -3.36 -11.58 -18.39
N TRP A 56 -3.26 -10.25 -18.35
CA TRP A 56 -2.45 -9.56 -17.35
C TRP A 56 -3.05 -9.76 -15.97
N LEU A 57 -4.37 -9.56 -15.85
CA LEU A 57 -5.10 -9.80 -14.61
C LEU A 57 -4.99 -11.26 -14.16
N CYS A 58 -5.19 -12.21 -15.08
CA CYS A 58 -5.04 -13.64 -14.79
C CYS A 58 -3.64 -13.97 -14.24
N ARG A 59 -2.57 -13.48 -14.90
CA ARG A 59 -1.17 -13.68 -14.45
C ARG A 59 -0.92 -13.06 -13.08
N GLN A 60 -1.47 -11.89 -12.81
CA GLN A 60 -1.31 -11.21 -11.53
C GLN A 60 -2.01 -11.97 -10.39
N LEU A 61 -3.26 -12.39 -10.59
CA LEU A 61 -4.00 -13.16 -9.59
C LEU A 61 -3.38 -14.53 -9.32
N ARG A 62 -2.88 -15.23 -10.35
CA ARG A 62 -2.14 -16.49 -10.16
C ARG A 62 -0.88 -16.29 -9.33
N ARG A 63 -0.17 -15.18 -9.51
CA ARG A 63 1.01 -14.84 -8.70
C ARG A 63 0.65 -14.68 -7.23
N GLU A 64 -0.47 -14.06 -6.92
CA GLU A 64 -0.97 -13.92 -5.55
C GLU A 64 -1.36 -15.27 -4.93
N VAL A 65 -1.97 -16.17 -5.71
CA VAL A 65 -2.28 -17.53 -5.26
C VAL A 65 -0.99 -18.32 -4.97
N ILE A 66 0.02 -18.23 -5.85
CA ILE A 66 1.30 -18.93 -5.68
C ILE A 66 2.11 -18.37 -4.51
N ARG A 67 2.05 -17.06 -4.27
CA ARG A 67 2.75 -16.39 -3.16
C ARG A 67 2.16 -16.78 -1.80
N ALA A 68 0.91 -17.22 -1.76
CA ALA A 68 0.25 -17.59 -0.52
C ALA A 68 0.88 -18.86 0.08
N PRO A 69 1.07 -18.91 1.41
CA PRO A 69 1.64 -20.07 2.08
C PRO A 69 0.69 -21.26 1.97
N ALA A 70 1.22 -22.47 1.80
CA ALA A 70 0.40 -23.70 1.73
C ALA A 70 -0.46 -23.94 2.99
N ALA A 71 -0.06 -23.39 4.13
CA ALA A 71 -0.84 -23.43 5.37
C ALA A 71 -2.10 -22.54 5.35
N ASN A 72 -2.12 -21.51 4.48
CA ASN A 72 -3.28 -20.63 4.30
C ASN A 72 -3.43 -20.26 2.81
N PRO A 73 -4.02 -21.15 2.00
CA PRO A 73 -4.21 -20.91 0.58
C PRO A 73 -5.24 -19.80 0.37
N ARG A 74 -5.04 -18.97 -0.67
CA ARG A 74 -6.02 -17.95 -1.06
C ARG A 74 -7.35 -18.57 -1.43
N THR A 75 -8.42 -18.12 -0.79
CA THR A 75 -9.78 -18.57 -1.10
C THR A 75 -10.31 -17.93 -2.38
N PHE A 76 -11.33 -18.52 -3.01
CA PHE A 76 -12.02 -17.91 -4.15
C PHE A 76 -12.50 -16.49 -3.84
N ARG A 77 -13.02 -16.27 -2.63
CA ARG A 77 -13.50 -14.97 -2.19
C ARG A 77 -12.39 -13.91 -2.27
N GLU A 78 -11.22 -14.22 -1.74
CA GLU A 78 -10.08 -13.30 -1.72
C GLU A 78 -9.57 -13.01 -3.15
N VAL A 79 -9.45 -14.05 -3.98
CA VAL A 79 -9.05 -13.88 -5.38
C VAL A 79 -10.06 -13.03 -6.16
N LYS A 80 -11.36 -13.24 -5.91
CA LYS A 80 -12.43 -12.47 -6.54
C LYS A 80 -12.39 -10.99 -6.11
N GLU A 81 -12.17 -10.72 -4.83
CA GLU A 81 -12.08 -9.35 -4.31
C GLU A 81 -10.88 -8.61 -4.90
N GLU A 82 -9.72 -9.26 -4.94
CA GLU A 82 -8.52 -8.72 -5.57
C GLU A 82 -8.73 -8.48 -7.07
N ALA A 83 -9.41 -9.40 -7.76
CA ALA A 83 -9.74 -9.24 -9.17
C ALA A 83 -10.57 -7.97 -9.43
N PHE A 84 -11.53 -7.66 -8.57
CA PHE A 84 -12.35 -6.46 -8.68
C PHE A 84 -11.58 -5.18 -8.36
N HIS A 85 -10.65 -5.25 -7.41
CA HIS A 85 -9.74 -4.13 -7.11
C HIS A 85 -8.85 -3.80 -8.31
N LEU A 86 -8.19 -4.80 -8.88
CA LEU A 86 -7.26 -4.63 -9.99
C LEU A 86 -7.96 -4.23 -11.30
N SER A 87 -9.19 -4.69 -11.51
CA SER A 87 -9.98 -4.32 -12.70
C SER A 87 -10.65 -2.96 -12.60
N GLY A 88 -10.58 -2.29 -11.44
CA GLY A 88 -11.32 -1.05 -11.17
C GLY A 88 -12.84 -1.22 -11.07
N GLU A 89 -13.35 -2.46 -11.01
CA GLU A 89 -14.78 -2.75 -10.82
C GLU A 89 -15.19 -2.71 -9.33
N TRP A 90 -14.23 -2.52 -8.42
CA TRP A 90 -14.46 -2.37 -6.99
C TRP A 90 -15.40 -1.18 -6.71
N GLY A 91 -16.56 -1.46 -6.12
CA GLY A 91 -17.57 -0.45 -5.79
C GLY A 91 -18.61 -0.17 -6.88
N ALA A 92 -18.43 -0.65 -8.12
CA ALA A 92 -19.45 -0.51 -9.18
C ALA A 92 -20.71 -1.37 -8.89
N SER A 93 -20.54 -2.54 -8.28
CA SER A 93 -21.66 -3.41 -7.85
C SER A 93 -22.51 -2.80 -6.73
N SER A 94 -21.90 -2.07 -5.78
CA SER A 94 -22.64 -1.44 -4.69
C SER A 94 -23.64 -0.38 -5.21
N ARG A 95 -23.22 0.37 -6.24
CA ARG A 95 -24.06 1.38 -6.90
C ARG A 95 -25.20 0.76 -7.71
N GLN A 96 -24.99 -0.38 -8.38
CA GLN A 96 -26.02 -1.04 -9.19
C GLN A 96 -27.06 -1.82 -8.37
N VAL A 97 -26.69 -2.42 -7.23
CA VAL A 97 -27.64 -3.15 -6.39
C VAL A 97 -28.57 -2.20 -5.63
N GLN A 98 -28.09 -1.02 -5.22
CA GLN A 98 -28.94 0.04 -4.67
C GLN A 98 -29.92 0.61 -5.71
N ALA A 99 -29.50 0.74 -6.97
CA ALA A 99 -30.35 1.26 -8.05
C ALA A 99 -31.52 0.34 -8.43
N ARG A 100 -31.42 -0.98 -8.18
CA ARG A 100 -32.50 -1.93 -8.48
C ARG A 100 -33.53 -2.12 -7.34
N GLN A 101 -33.21 -1.66 -6.14
CA GLN A 101 -34.08 -1.82 -4.95
C GLN A 101 -34.90 -0.55 -4.64
N MET A 102 -34.57 0.58 -5.26
CA MET A 102 -35.31 1.85 -5.13
C MET A 102 -36.07 2.16 -6.42
N GLY A 103 -37.16 1.43 -6.66
CA GLY A 103 -38.24 1.99 -7.46
C GLY A 103 -38.92 3.09 -6.65
N MET A 104 -39.03 4.29 -7.24
CA MET A 104 -39.65 5.52 -6.72
C MET A 104 -38.70 6.49 -5.99
N GLY A 105 -38.38 7.58 -6.69
CA GLY A 105 -38.20 8.89 -6.07
C GLY A 105 -36.78 9.47 -6.11
N GLY A 106 -36.52 10.28 -7.14
CA GLY A 106 -35.45 11.29 -7.18
C GLY A 106 -34.04 10.73 -7.27
N GLU A 107 -33.38 10.95 -8.40
CA GLU A 107 -31.92 10.88 -8.41
C GLU A 107 -31.36 11.84 -7.35
N PRO A 108 -30.61 11.39 -6.33
CA PRO A 108 -29.72 12.30 -5.64
C PRO A 108 -28.71 12.71 -6.71
N ASN A 109 -28.82 13.95 -7.16
CA ASN A 109 -27.98 14.50 -8.20
C ASN A 109 -26.52 14.34 -7.75
N VAL A 110 -25.83 13.33 -8.27
CA VAL A 110 -24.44 12.99 -7.92
C VAL A 110 -23.53 14.21 -8.12
N THR A 111 -23.92 15.13 -9.02
CA THR A 111 -23.24 16.41 -9.20
C THR A 111 -23.44 17.39 -8.05
N ASP A 112 -24.59 17.38 -7.36
CA ASP A 112 -24.83 18.19 -6.15
C ASP A 112 -24.00 17.67 -4.97
N GLU A 113 -23.93 16.35 -4.78
CA GLU A 113 -23.14 15.75 -3.71
C GLU A 113 -21.63 15.95 -3.93
N LEU A 114 -21.14 15.81 -5.17
CA LEU A 114 -19.77 16.17 -5.54
C LEU A 114 -19.50 17.67 -5.32
N SER A 115 -20.47 18.53 -5.65
CA SER A 115 -20.35 19.98 -5.47
C SER A 115 -20.35 20.38 -4.00
N ARG A 116 -21.06 19.64 -3.14
CA ARG A 116 -21.01 19.79 -1.67
C ARG A 116 -19.67 19.35 -1.12
N LEU A 117 -19.20 18.15 -1.47
CA LEU A 117 -17.88 17.66 -1.05
C LEU A 117 -16.75 18.60 -1.48
N ARG A 118 -16.85 19.17 -2.69
CA ARG A 118 -15.88 20.17 -3.19
C ARG A 118 -15.90 21.45 -2.37
N ARG A 119 -17.07 21.93 -1.94
CA ARG A 119 -17.20 23.09 -1.05
C ARG A 119 -16.68 22.79 0.37
N ASP A 120 -16.96 21.59 0.89
CA ASP A 120 -16.53 21.18 2.22
C ASP A 120 -15.01 21.00 2.28
N THR A 121 -14.40 20.47 1.22
CA THR A 121 -12.94 20.40 1.09
C THR A 121 -12.31 21.78 0.95
N GLU A 122 -12.90 22.68 0.17
CA GLU A 122 -12.43 24.06 0.02
C GLU A 122 -12.49 24.84 1.35
N THR A 123 -13.59 24.72 2.09
CA THR A 123 -13.73 25.35 3.42
C THR A 123 -12.79 24.75 4.46
N SER A 124 -12.56 23.44 4.44
CA SER A 124 -11.59 22.79 5.32
C SER A 124 -10.15 23.24 5.03
N LEU A 125 -9.77 23.34 3.74
CA LEU A 125 -8.48 23.87 3.32
C LEU A 125 -8.29 25.34 3.71
N GLU A 126 -9.34 26.15 3.62
CA GLU A 126 -9.29 27.55 4.03
C GLU A 126 -9.14 27.70 5.56
N SER A 127 -9.78 26.83 6.33
CA SER A 127 -9.57 26.74 7.78
C SER A 127 -8.11 26.41 8.11
N ILE A 128 -7.53 25.41 7.43
CA ILE A 128 -6.12 25.03 7.60
C ILE A 128 -5.18 26.19 7.21
N ARG A 129 -5.44 26.89 6.10
CA ARG A 129 -4.64 28.07 5.69
C ARG A 129 -4.69 29.19 6.72
N ARG A 130 -5.85 29.42 7.32
CA ARG A 130 -6.04 30.42 8.37
C ARG A 130 -5.34 30.03 9.67
N GLU A 131 -5.34 28.75 10.02
CA GLU A 131 -4.57 28.20 11.14
C GLU A 131 -3.06 28.39 10.92
N ILE A 132 -2.57 28.08 9.71
CA ILE A 132 -1.16 28.30 9.32
C ILE A 132 -0.81 29.79 9.39
N ALA A 133 -1.70 30.69 8.97
CA ALA A 133 -1.48 32.13 9.07
C ALA A 133 -1.40 32.63 10.52
N ARG A 134 -2.14 32.01 11.45
CA ARG A 134 -2.10 32.30 12.89
C ARG A 134 -0.85 31.73 13.57
N LEU A 135 -0.43 30.54 13.15
CA LEU A 135 0.73 29.85 13.69
C LEU A 135 2.04 30.30 13.05
N ARG A 136 2.00 31.08 11.97
CA ARG A 136 3.18 31.72 11.39
C ARG A 136 3.66 32.79 12.39
N PRO A 137 4.82 32.63 13.04
CA PRO A 137 5.34 33.68 13.89
C PRO A 137 5.64 34.89 13.00
N SER A 138 5.03 36.03 13.32
CA SER A 138 5.51 37.32 12.86
C SER A 138 6.95 37.44 13.35
N ASN A 139 7.92 37.23 12.47
CA ASN A 139 9.31 37.60 12.72
C ASN A 139 9.40 39.15 12.67
N SER A 140 8.78 39.78 13.65
CA SER A 140 8.84 41.21 13.90
C SER A 140 8.83 41.38 15.42
N SER A 141 10.00 41.75 15.94
CA SER A 141 10.28 42.09 17.35
C SER A 141 10.71 40.93 18.23
N SER A 142 12.01 40.60 18.18
CA SER A 142 12.73 40.15 19.38
C SER A 142 13.75 41.22 19.78
N PRO A 143 13.84 41.56 21.07
CA PRO A 143 14.56 42.72 21.57
C PRO A 143 16.08 42.53 21.47
N ARG A 144 16.76 43.62 21.12
CA ARG A 144 18.21 43.76 21.14
C ARG A 144 18.72 43.52 22.57
N TYR A 145 19.21 42.33 22.86
CA TYR A 145 20.16 42.12 23.94
C TYR A 145 21.55 42.00 23.35
N ASN A 146 22.41 42.94 23.74
CA ASN A 146 23.85 42.96 23.49
C ASN A 146 24.44 41.57 23.76
N ARG A 147 24.97 40.92 22.72
CA ARG A 147 25.91 39.81 22.86
C ARG A 147 27.23 40.25 22.20
N PRO A 148 28.35 40.25 22.94
CA PRO A 148 29.60 40.73 22.40
C PRO A 148 30.07 39.83 21.25
N GLU A 149 30.53 40.47 20.19
CA GLU A 149 31.14 39.85 19.02
C GLU A 149 32.21 38.85 19.43
N ARG A 150 32.10 37.62 18.93
CA ARG A 150 33.25 36.74 18.84
C ARG A 150 33.16 35.92 17.55
N GLY A 151 33.87 36.43 16.55
CA GLY A 151 34.55 35.65 15.52
C GLY A 151 33.69 34.88 14.54
N SER A 152 33.48 35.47 13.36
CA SER A 152 33.21 34.74 12.14
C SER A 152 34.35 33.74 11.84
N MET A 153 34.05 32.44 11.90
CA MET A 153 34.70 31.37 11.13
C MET A 153 33.56 30.46 10.68
N GLY A 154 33.20 30.33 9.41
CA GLY A 154 34.06 29.97 8.29
C GLY A 154 33.92 28.47 8.01
N ARG A 155 33.21 28.14 6.92
CA ARG A 155 33.17 26.84 6.19
C ARG A 155 32.36 25.69 6.79
N GLY A 156 31.09 25.58 6.38
CA GLY A 156 30.36 24.31 6.35
C GLY A 156 30.49 23.66 4.97
N GLY A 157 31.56 22.90 4.73
CA GLY A 157 31.66 22.04 3.55
C GLY A 157 30.67 20.87 3.59
N PRO A 158 30.47 20.13 2.49
CA PRO A 158 29.57 18.97 2.45
C PRO A 158 29.96 17.95 3.51
N ARG A 159 29.01 17.54 4.36
CA ARG A 159 29.24 16.45 5.31
C ARG A 159 29.57 15.17 4.53
N PRO A 160 30.63 14.41 4.90
CA PRO A 160 30.95 13.17 4.22
C PRO A 160 29.78 12.19 4.30
N ALA A 161 29.51 11.50 3.18
CA ALA A 161 28.44 10.52 3.09
C ALA A 161 28.66 9.38 4.09
N PHE A 162 27.58 8.93 4.71
CA PHE A 162 27.59 7.82 5.65
C PHE A 162 27.90 6.51 4.92
N LYS A 163 28.88 5.74 5.41
CA LYS A 163 29.38 4.51 4.76
C LYS A 163 29.08 3.28 5.61
N TRP A 164 28.92 2.14 4.95
CA TRP A 164 28.65 0.84 5.57
C TRP A 164 29.66 -0.19 5.08
N ASP A 165 30.02 -1.11 5.97
CA ASP A 165 30.80 -2.32 5.69
C ASP A 165 29.96 -3.35 4.89
N PRO A 166 30.56 -4.24 4.07
CA PRO A 166 29.92 -5.42 3.48
C PRO A 166 29.01 -6.26 4.41
N GLU A 167 29.30 -6.29 5.72
CA GLU A 167 28.55 -6.97 6.77
C GLU A 167 27.40 -6.11 7.35
N GLY A 168 27.15 -4.92 6.79
CA GLY A 168 26.07 -4.02 7.19
C GLY A 168 26.35 -3.21 8.46
N ARG A 169 27.61 -3.13 8.91
CA ARG A 169 28.02 -2.33 10.08
C ARG A 169 28.36 -0.89 9.66
N PRO A 170 27.97 0.14 10.44
CA PRO A 170 28.26 1.53 10.08
C PRO A 170 29.76 1.83 10.22
N ILE A 171 30.34 2.55 9.26
CA ILE A 171 31.73 3.02 9.29
C ILE A 171 31.75 4.46 9.78
N CYS A 172 32.52 4.73 10.84
CA CYS A 172 32.65 6.05 11.41
C CYS A 172 33.39 7.00 10.47
N TRP A 173 32.79 8.13 10.08
CA TRP A 173 33.47 9.13 9.24
C TRP A 173 34.58 9.91 9.97
N LYS A 174 34.75 9.72 11.28
CA LYS A 174 35.73 10.43 12.11
C LYS A 174 36.99 9.61 12.41
N CYS A 175 36.87 8.31 12.68
CA CYS A 175 38.00 7.40 12.93
C CYS A 175 38.10 6.24 11.92
N GLU A 176 37.18 6.15 10.96
CA GLU A 176 37.12 5.11 9.92
C GLU A 176 36.96 3.68 10.44
N GLU A 177 36.66 3.50 11.73
CA GLU A 177 36.38 2.19 12.33
C GLU A 177 34.92 1.77 12.14
N VAL A 178 34.70 0.45 12.05
CA VAL A 178 33.38 -0.17 11.93
C VAL A 178 32.67 -0.27 13.29
N GLY A 179 31.35 -0.16 13.30
CA GLY A 179 30.50 -0.44 14.46
C GLY A 179 29.94 0.77 15.19
N HIS A 180 30.28 2.01 14.79
CA HIS A 180 29.69 3.21 15.40
C HIS A 180 29.56 4.39 14.42
N GLU A 181 28.64 5.30 14.74
CA GLU A 181 28.37 6.51 13.95
C GLU A 181 29.27 7.65 14.42
N GLY A 182 29.68 8.56 13.53
CA GLY A 182 30.68 9.59 13.90
C GLY A 182 30.26 10.54 15.03
N TYR A 183 28.95 10.70 15.29
CA TYR A 183 28.46 11.44 16.45
C TYR A 183 28.46 10.62 17.76
N ARG A 184 28.60 9.30 17.67
CA ARG A 184 28.78 8.34 18.77
C ARG A 184 30.21 7.75 18.78
N CYS A 185 31.18 8.50 18.25
CA CYS A 185 32.58 8.05 18.21
C CYS A 185 33.18 8.04 19.62
N PRO A 186 33.67 6.89 20.12
CA PRO A 186 34.32 6.81 21.44
C PRO A 186 35.64 7.58 21.49
N ASN A 187 36.27 7.83 20.33
CA ASN A 187 37.45 8.70 20.20
C ASN A 187 37.11 10.21 20.19
N ASN A 188 35.87 10.60 20.52
CA ASN A 188 35.51 12.02 20.62
C ASN A 188 36.13 12.71 21.85
N ASP A 189 36.50 11.94 22.87
CA ASP A 189 37.30 12.40 23.99
C ASP A 189 38.78 12.10 23.71
N ARG A 190 39.60 13.15 23.63
CA ARG A 190 41.08 13.07 23.51
C ARG A 190 41.75 12.55 24.80
N SER A 191 41.24 11.46 25.38
CA SER A 191 41.74 10.89 26.64
C SER A 191 41.52 9.38 26.71
N ALA A 192 42.02 8.60 25.74
CA ALA A 192 42.27 7.18 25.94
C ALA A 192 43.46 6.73 25.09
N ARG A 193 44.56 6.39 25.77
CA ARG A 193 45.75 5.75 25.19
C ARG A 193 45.34 4.46 24.45
N PRO A 194 46.04 4.09 23.37
CA PRO A 194 45.80 2.81 22.70
C PRO A 194 46.22 1.67 23.63
N ALA A 195 45.29 0.76 23.93
CA ALA A 195 45.60 -0.53 24.51
C ALA A 195 45.82 -1.54 23.39
N SER A 196 47.00 -2.15 23.43
CA SER A 196 47.30 -3.51 22.95
C SER A 196 47.67 -3.68 21.47
N ALA A 197 48.96 -3.48 21.19
CA ALA A 197 49.69 -4.43 20.35
C ALA A 197 50.14 -5.60 21.24
N VAL A 198 49.49 -6.75 21.11
CA VAL A 198 49.98 -8.04 21.61
C VAL A 198 50.75 -8.69 20.47
N ASN A 199 52.07 -8.79 20.63
CA ASN A 199 52.95 -9.55 19.76
C ASN A 199 52.99 -11.01 20.23
N PRO A 200 52.85 -12.01 19.35
CA PRO A 200 53.28 -13.37 19.64
C PRO A 200 54.72 -13.60 19.14
N ASN A 201 55.56 -14.05 20.09
CA ASN A 201 56.84 -14.79 20.00
C ASN A 201 57.83 -14.46 18.88
#